data_AF-A0A452XH11-F1
#
_entry.id   AF-A0A452XH11-F1
#
_cell.length_a   1.000
_cell.length_b   1.000
_cell.length_c   1.000
_cell.angle_alpha   90.00
_cell.angle_beta   90.00
_cell.angle_gamma   90.00
#
_symmetry.space_group_name_H-M   'P 1'
#
loop_
_entity.id
_entity.type
_entity.pdbx_description
1 polymer ?
#
loop_
_entity_poly.entity_id
_entity_poly.type
_entity_poly.pdbx_seq_one_letter_code
_entity_poly.pdbx_strand_id
1 'polypeptide(L)'
;MILQTVLSDYKDSPAVYRGDDDETTVVDRVILSSDTNDQLTIKCMIRHTRRPEVGDKFSSRHGQKGVCGTIIQQEDFPFSERGICPDLIMNPHGFPSYIVLLVSVEVFSSQTDSLFVH
;
A
#
# COMPACT_ATOMS: atom_id res chain seq x y z
N MET A 1 60.66 -24.00 -5.94
CA MET A 1 59.28 -24.46 -6.15
C MET A 1 58.37 -23.55 -5.34
N ILE A 2 57.73 -22.61 -6.02
CA ILE A 2 57.00 -21.49 -5.40
C ILE A 2 55.59 -22.01 -5.10
N LEU A 3 55.29 -22.24 -3.82
CA LEU A 3 53.92 -22.44 -3.34
C LEU A 3 53.28 -21.05 -3.26
N GLN A 4 52.75 -20.58 -4.38
CA GLN A 4 51.94 -19.37 -4.43
C GLN A 4 50.57 -19.74 -3.87
N THR A 5 50.39 -19.47 -2.58
CA THR A 5 49.12 -19.55 -1.87
C THR A 5 48.08 -18.78 -2.67
N VAL A 6 47.13 -19.49 -3.26
CA VAL A 6 45.96 -18.90 -3.92
C VAL A 6 45.07 -18.37 -2.80
N LEU A 7 45.42 -17.21 -2.24
CA LEU A 7 44.51 -16.42 -1.44
C LEU A 7 43.50 -15.88 -2.45
N SER A 8 42.41 -16.59 -2.63
CA SER A 8 41.23 -16.07 -3.31
C SER A 8 40.90 -14.72 -2.70
N ASP A 9 40.99 -13.66 -3.50
CA ASP A 9 40.67 -12.28 -3.12
C ASP A 9 39.16 -12.17 -2.85
N TYR A 10 38.71 -12.76 -1.74
CA TYR A 10 37.35 -12.57 -1.25
C TYR A 10 37.25 -11.14 -0.75
N LYS A 11 36.58 -10.31 -1.54
CA LYS A 11 36.24 -8.94 -1.17
C LYS A 11 34.83 -8.93 -0.61
N ASP A 12 34.71 -8.55 0.66
CA ASP A 12 33.41 -8.34 1.27
C ASP A 12 32.69 -7.18 0.55
N SER A 13 31.44 -7.43 0.15
CA SER A 13 30.58 -6.45 -0.53
C SER A 13 29.17 -6.54 0.04
N PRO A 14 28.93 -6.02 1.25
CA PRO A 14 27.63 -6.08 1.89
C PRO A 14 26.62 -5.20 1.14
N ALA A 15 25.42 -5.73 0.92
CA ALA A 15 24.29 -4.95 0.43
C ALA A 15 23.56 -4.34 1.63
N VAL A 16 23.59 -3.01 1.75
CA VAL A 16 22.89 -2.27 2.80
C VAL A 16 21.59 -1.72 2.25
N TYR A 17 20.49 -2.01 2.95
CA TYR A 17 19.19 -1.44 2.64
C TYR A 17 19.18 0.06 2.99
N ARG A 18 18.85 0.92 2.01
CA ARG A 18 18.79 2.38 2.15
C ARG A 18 17.34 2.85 2.28
N GLY A 19 16.69 2.49 3.40
CA GLY A 19 15.38 3.03 3.75
C GLY A 19 15.48 4.30 4.58
N ASP A 20 14.39 5.04 4.66
CA ASP A 20 14.27 6.13 5.62
C ASP A 20 14.22 5.57 7.05
N ASP A 21 15.04 6.11 7.95
CA ASP A 21 15.23 5.61 9.33
C ASP A 21 13.96 5.71 10.19
N ASP A 22 13.00 6.55 9.80
CA ASP A 22 11.77 6.83 10.54
C ASP A 22 10.61 5.87 10.19
N GLU A 23 10.79 5.02 9.17
CA GLU A 23 9.77 4.06 8.74
C GLU A 23 9.99 2.67 9.35
N THR A 24 8.94 2.08 9.92
CA THR A 24 8.98 0.68 10.37
C THR A 24 9.06 -0.25 9.16
N THR A 25 10.25 -0.78 8.89
CA THR A 25 10.51 -1.74 7.81
C THR A 25 10.56 -3.16 8.35
N VAL A 26 9.95 -4.10 7.63
CA VAL A 26 9.94 -5.52 8.00
C VAL A 26 10.37 -6.35 6.80
N VAL A 27 11.27 -7.30 7.02
CA VAL A 27 11.64 -8.29 5.99
C VAL A 27 10.50 -9.29 5.88
N ASP A 28 9.85 -9.33 4.72
CA ASP A 28 8.74 -10.25 4.46
C ASP A 28 9.27 -11.64 4.07
N ARG A 29 10.20 -11.69 3.11
CA ARG A 29 10.74 -12.97 2.60
C ARG A 29 12.20 -12.83 2.16
N VAL A 30 12.97 -13.88 2.42
CA VAL A 30 14.30 -14.06 1.87
C VAL A 30 14.28 -15.27 0.96
N ILE A 31 14.64 -15.08 -0.30
CA ILE A 31 14.68 -16.12 -1.32
C ILE A 31 16.14 -16.36 -1.67
N LEU A 32 16.56 -17.62 -1.58
CA LEU A 32 17.86 -18.10 -2.04
C LEU A 32 17.62 -18.87 -3.33
N SER A 33 18.25 -18.46 -4.42
CA SER A 33 18.19 -19.15 -5.70
C SER A 33 19.59 -19.39 -6.23
N SER A 34 19.82 -20.60 -6.74
CA SER A 34 21.04 -20.94 -7.48
C SER A 34 20.69 -21.01 -8.95
N ASP A 35 21.40 -20.26 -9.79
CA ASP A 35 21.27 -20.34 -11.24
C ASP A 35 22.06 -21.54 -11.81
N THR A 36 21.90 -21.82 -13.10
CA THR A 36 22.60 -22.91 -13.82
C THR A 36 24.13 -22.76 -13.81
N ASN A 37 24.65 -21.57 -13.49
CA ASN A 37 26.08 -21.28 -13.38
C ASN A 37 26.61 -21.39 -11.94
N ASP A 38 25.88 -22.04 -11.03
CA ASP A 38 26.18 -22.13 -9.59
C ASP A 38 26.37 -20.77 -8.89
N GLN A 39 25.79 -19.71 -9.48
CA GLN A 39 25.77 -18.39 -8.87
C GLN A 39 24.61 -18.33 -7.86
N LEU A 40 24.96 -18.16 -6.58
CA LEU A 40 24.01 -17.96 -5.51
C LEU A 40 23.50 -16.52 -5.52
N THR A 41 22.20 -16.36 -5.74
CA THR A 41 21.51 -15.07 -5.68
C THR A 41 20.59 -15.04 -4.45
N ILE A 42 20.68 -13.96 -3.68
CA ILE A 42 19.85 -13.71 -2.51
C ILE A 42 18.91 -12.55 -2.83
N LYS A 43 17.60 -12.79 -2.75
CA LYS A 43 16.57 -11.76 -2.93
C LYS A 43 15.81 -11.55 -1.63
N CYS A 44 15.95 -10.35 -1.06
CA CYS A 44 15.21 -9.94 0.13
C CYS A 44 14.02 -9.06 -0.28
N MET A 45 12.81 -9.46 0.12
CA MET A 45 11.58 -8.69 -0.04
C MET A 45 11.33 -7.94 1.27
N ILE A 46 11.26 -6.61 1.20
CA ILE A 46 11.07 -5.73 2.37
C ILE A 46 9.71 -5.04 2.21
N ARG A 47 8.93 -5.01 3.28
CA ARG A 47 7.64 -4.31 3.33
C ARG A 47 7.70 -3.09 4.24
N HIS A 48 6.96 -2.07 3.83
CA HIS A 48 6.69 -0.86 4.59
C HIS A 48 5.21 -0.78 4.86
N THR A 49 4.84 -0.52 6.11
CA THR A 49 3.46 -0.21 6.45
C THR A 49 3.36 1.30 6.59
N ARG A 50 2.72 1.95 5.62
CA ARG A 50 2.45 3.40 5.66
C ARG A 50 0.99 3.63 6.04
N ARG A 51 0.77 4.51 7.02
CA ARG A 51 -0.58 4.98 7.33
C ARG A 51 -0.95 6.07 6.33
N PRO A 52 -2.24 6.19 5.97
CA PRO A 52 -2.70 7.31 5.16
C PRO A 52 -2.38 8.64 5.84
N GLU A 53 -1.80 9.55 5.09
CA GLU A 53 -1.47 10.89 5.56
C GLU A 53 -2.23 11.95 4.76
N VAL A 54 -2.34 13.14 5.33
CA VAL A 54 -2.91 14.30 4.64
C VAL A 54 -2.06 14.59 3.40
N GLY A 55 -2.71 14.72 2.25
CA GLY A 55 -2.02 14.86 0.97
C GLY A 55 -1.90 13.57 0.15
N ASP A 56 -2.24 12.41 0.73
CA ASP A 56 -2.31 11.17 -0.03
C ASP A 56 -3.37 11.21 -1.13
N LYS A 57 -3.03 10.64 -2.29
CA LYS A 57 -3.90 10.62 -3.46
C LYS A 57 -4.75 9.35 -3.47
N PHE A 58 -6.06 9.54 -3.53
CA PHE A 58 -7.04 8.46 -3.64
C PHE A 58 -7.74 8.54 -5.00
N SER A 59 -8.07 7.39 -5.57
CA SER A 59 -8.87 7.33 -6.79
C SER A 59 -9.95 6.26 -6.70
N SER A 60 -11.17 6.61 -7.09
CA SER A 60 -12.26 5.65 -7.34
C SER A 60 -12.00 4.83 -8.61
N ARG A 61 -12.62 3.64 -8.70
CA ARG A 61 -12.62 2.81 -9.92
C ARG A 61 -13.19 3.54 -11.13
N HIS A 62 -14.05 4.54 -10.88
CA HIS A 62 -14.70 5.35 -11.90
C HIS A 62 -13.93 6.64 -12.25
N GLY A 63 -12.63 6.72 -11.94
CA GLY A 63 -11.75 7.80 -12.40
C GLY A 63 -11.86 9.10 -11.60
N GLN A 64 -12.57 9.11 -10.47
CA GLN A 64 -12.58 10.25 -9.55
C GLN A 64 -11.27 10.26 -8.75
N LYS A 65 -10.41 11.24 -9.01
CA LYS A 65 -9.16 11.45 -8.26
C LYS A 65 -9.38 12.51 -7.21
N GLY A 66 -9.02 12.21 -5.96
CA GLY A 66 -9.07 13.11 -4.83
C GLY A 66 -7.77 13.09 -4.04
N VAL A 67 -7.58 14.11 -3.22
CA VAL A 67 -6.50 14.18 -2.24
C VAL A 67 -7.13 14.15 -0.86
N CYS A 68 -6.54 13.44 0.09
CA CYS A 68 -6.98 13.48 1.48
C CYS A 68 -6.75 14.90 2.04
N GLY A 69 -7.83 15.64 2.25
CA GLY A 69 -7.78 17.02 2.76
C GLY A 69 -7.58 17.08 4.28
N THR A 70 -8.36 16.31 5.02
CA THR A 70 -8.30 16.24 6.48
C THR A 70 -8.63 14.84 6.96
N ILE A 71 -7.88 14.35 7.95
CA ILE A 71 -8.20 13.13 8.70
C ILE A 71 -8.81 13.59 10.03
N ILE A 72 -10.07 13.25 10.26
CA ILE A 72 -10.81 13.60 11.47
C ILE A 72 -11.17 12.33 12.25
N GLN A 73 -11.38 12.47 13.56
CA GLN A 73 -11.76 11.36 14.42
C GLN A 73 -13.24 10.99 14.22
N GLN A 74 -13.59 9.73 14.50
CA GLN A 74 -14.95 9.21 14.30
C GLN A 74 -16.02 10.00 15.08
N GLU A 75 -15.65 10.60 16.22
CA GLU A 75 -16.52 11.44 17.05
C GLU A 75 -16.98 12.74 16.38
N ASP A 76 -16.21 13.27 15.43
CA ASP A 76 -16.53 14.49 14.69
C ASP A 76 -17.32 14.21 13.40
N PHE A 77 -17.49 12.94 13.03
CA PHE A 77 -18.23 12.57 11.83
C PHE A 77 -19.75 12.65 12.05
N PRO A 78 -20.51 13.05 11.00
CA PRO A 78 -21.96 12.93 11.05
C PRO A 78 -22.36 11.45 11.15
N PHE A 79 -23.16 11.13 12.15
CA PHE A 79 -23.74 9.79 12.33
C PHE A 79 -25.22 9.80 11.96
N SER A 80 -25.69 8.67 11.42
CA SER A 80 -27.13 8.46 11.17
C SER A 80 -27.86 7.99 12.44
N GLU A 81 -29.19 8.09 12.47
CA GLU A 81 -30.04 7.54 13.54
C GLU A 81 -29.85 6.03 13.76
N ARG A 82 -29.35 5.33 12.73
CA ARG A 82 -29.00 3.91 12.77
C ARG A 82 -27.58 3.65 13.30
N GLY A 83 -26.87 4.69 13.74
CA GLY A 83 -25.49 4.61 14.25
C GLY A 83 -24.42 4.45 13.17
N ILE A 84 -24.78 4.55 11.88
CA ILE A 84 -23.82 4.42 10.78
C ILE A 84 -23.03 5.72 10.65
N CYS A 85 -21.70 5.60 10.73
CA CYS A 85 -20.72 6.66 10.49
C CYS A 85 -20.07 6.42 9.11
N PRO A 86 -19.93 7.43 8.24
CA PRO A 86 -19.27 7.27 6.96
C PRO A 86 -17.75 7.19 7.12
N ASP A 87 -17.09 6.38 6.29
CA ASP A 87 -15.62 6.29 6.25
C ASP A 87 -14.97 7.40 5.41
N LEU A 88 -15.69 7.94 4.42
CA LEU A 88 -15.20 8.95 3.50
C LEU A 88 -16.32 9.93 3.11
N ILE A 89 -16.06 11.23 3.25
CA ILE A 89 -16.96 12.29 2.82
C ILE A 89 -16.35 12.97 1.59
N MET A 90 -17.13 13.06 0.52
CA MET A 90 -16.75 13.77 -0.70
C MET A 90 -17.60 15.01 -0.91
N ASN A 91 -17.01 16.07 -1.45
CA ASN A 91 -17.73 17.29 -1.78
C ASN A 91 -18.74 17.03 -2.93
N PRO A 92 -20.04 17.33 -2.77
CA PRO A 92 -21.05 17.16 -3.83
C PRO A 92 -20.74 17.94 -5.12
N HIS A 93 -19.93 19.00 -5.06
CA HIS A 93 -19.53 19.75 -6.26
C HIS A 93 -18.43 19.06 -7.08
N GLY A 94 -17.74 18.06 -6.53
CA GLY A 94 -16.71 17.29 -7.24
C GLY A 94 -17.27 16.21 -8.18
N PHE A 95 -18.59 16.16 -8.35
CA PHE A 95 -19.31 15.08 -9.02
C PHE A 95 -19.84 15.52 -10.41
N PRO A 96 -19.17 15.12 -11.51
CA PRO A 96 -19.70 15.33 -12.86
C PRO A 96 -20.75 14.27 -13.24
N SER A 97 -21.78 14.68 -13.99
CA SER A 97 -23.09 14.00 -14.11
C SER A 97 -23.08 12.52 -14.57
N TYR A 98 -22.17 12.10 -15.45
CA TYR A 98 -22.16 10.72 -15.97
C TYR A 98 -21.39 9.73 -15.07
N ILE A 99 -20.32 10.21 -14.43
CA ILE A 99 -19.55 9.42 -13.45
C ILE A 99 -20.41 9.16 -12.21
N VAL A 100 -21.31 10.10 -11.87
CA VAL A 100 -22.25 10.00 -10.75
C VAL A 100 -23.16 8.78 -10.84
N LEU A 101 -23.73 8.46 -12.00
CA LEU A 101 -24.62 7.31 -12.13
C LEU A 101 -23.88 6.00 -11.86
N LEU A 102 -22.69 5.85 -12.43
CA LEU A 102 -21.90 4.62 -12.27
C LEU A 102 -21.43 4.43 -10.81
N VAL A 103 -20.93 5.50 -10.17
CA VAL A 103 -20.52 5.46 -8.77
C VAL A 103 -21.71 5.24 -7.83
N SER A 104 -22.86 5.87 -8.10
CA SER A 104 -24.05 5.67 -7.27
C SER A 104 -24.56 4.23 -7.35
N VAL A 105 -24.64 3.66 -8.55
CA VAL A 105 -25.03 2.26 -8.74
C VAL A 105 -24.07 1.30 -8.02
N GLU A 106 -22.76 1.58 -8.04
CA GLU A 106 -21.78 0.80 -7.28
C GLU A 106 -22.06 0.84 -5.77
N VAL A 107 -22.30 2.02 -5.19
CA VAL A 107 -22.62 2.17 -3.76
C VAL A 107 -23.94 1.51 -3.39
N PHE A 108 -24.95 1.57 -4.25
CA PHE A 108 -26.20 0.86 -4.02
C PHE A 108 -26.00 -0.66 -4.04
N SER A 109 -25.25 -1.19 -5.01
CA SER A 109 -24.95 -2.62 -5.09
C SER A 109 -24.17 -3.11 -3.87
N SER A 110 -23.17 -2.34 -3.40
CA SER A 110 -22.40 -2.73 -2.22
C SER A 110 -23.26 -2.72 -0.95
N GLN A 111 -24.19 -1.78 -0.83
CA GLN A 111 -25.14 -1.75 0.28
C GLN A 111 -26.09 -2.95 0.26
N THR A 112 -26.66 -3.29 -0.90
CA THR A 112 -27.54 -4.47 -1.00
C THR A 112 -26.79 -5.74 -0.66
N ASP A 113 -25.57 -5.91 -1.18
CA ASP A 113 -24.75 -7.10 -0.91
C ASP A 113 -24.45 -7.24 0.57
N SER A 114 -24.10 -6.14 1.25
CA SER A 114 -23.83 -6.16 2.71
C SER A 114 -25.04 -6.58 3.55
N LEU A 115 -26.26 -6.33 3.08
CA LEU A 115 -27.50 -6.72 3.77
C LEU A 115 -27.83 -8.20 3.58
N PHE A 116 -27.41 -8.83 2.48
CA PHE A 116 -27.66 -10.25 2.19
C PHE A 116 -26.65 -11.20 2.82
N VAL A 117 -25.53 -10.69 3.35
CA VAL A 117 -24.52 -11.49 4.07
C VAL A 117 -24.91 -11.75 5.53
N HIS A 118 -26.07 -11.25 5.98
CA HIS A 118 -26.65 -11.48 7.30
C HIS A 118 -27.86 -12.41 7.29
#